data_AF-A0A9E1UTY7-F1
#
_entry.id   AF-A0A9E1UTY7-F1
#
_cell.length_a   1.000
_cell.length_b   1.000
_cell.length_c   1.000
_cell.angle_alpha   90.00
_cell.angle_beta   90.00
_cell.angle_gamma   90.00
#
_symmetry.space_group_name_H-M   'P 1'
#
loop_
_entity.id
_entity.type
_entity.pdbx_description
1 polymer ?
#
loop_
_entity_poly.entity_id
_entity_poly.type
_entity_poly.pdbx_seq_one_letter_code
_entity_poly.pdbx_strand_id
1 'polypeptide(L)'
;HGGYLMKPQNFRLASNWGAMESNGLYHLGVMLPEFKDAGLWRETAVKRTMEMIDYQVYPDGAQTELAPGYHGVSLRNFLGVMRLARANDLTVPEDFAQRLEGMFDYYLKIADPDLRTPNLNDSGSGSVIGQFRRGVELFPERQDFLWAAERRRKGTEPEFLSYAMPWAGWVMMRSDWSSKANYLLFDAGPFGSGHQHEDKLGILLHAFGKRLISECGVYAYDTSQWRRYCLSTRGHSSVRMDDQDQNCRRDRPQHRAEEADVHGFFDSPAATYARDTHVSGYGDPADKSVTHRRRVLFLKPDLYLVVDDLAATDAREHEAEVQFLLNAEGADLGDGHVAISRHEPDQPAIGIIPLRTDGLASRIAQGETEPMVRGFIPKGFEKLEPAPAVLYTRKFTGQLTLAWLLVPFQADKMPVRMATTKQTDGATNASMVLATGETAEVHLTPTTLTWKDATRAFSREEPSLLPGD
;
A
#
# COMPACT_ATOMS: atom_id res chain seq x y z
N HIS A 1 -36.12 11.38 13.67
CA HIS A 1 -34.92 10.78 13.08
C HIS A 1 -35.23 9.79 11.96
N GLY A 2 -36.01 8.71 12.19
CA GLY A 2 -36.38 7.75 11.12
C GLY A 2 -36.94 8.44 9.87
N GLY A 3 -37.97 9.27 10.01
CA GLY A 3 -38.53 10.05 8.89
C GLY A 3 -37.56 11.05 8.24
N TYR A 4 -36.47 11.46 8.89
CA TYR A 4 -35.41 12.28 8.29
C TYR A 4 -34.48 11.44 7.43
N LEU A 5 -34.04 10.28 7.92
CA LEU A 5 -33.16 9.34 7.22
C LEU A 5 -33.84 8.67 6.02
N MET A 6 -35.18 8.56 6.05
CA MET A 6 -35.95 8.04 4.92
C MET A 6 -35.93 8.94 3.67
N LYS A 7 -35.66 10.24 3.81
CA LYS A 7 -35.65 11.18 2.68
C LYS A 7 -34.48 10.91 1.73
N PRO A 8 -34.72 10.60 0.44
CA PRO A 8 -33.65 10.25 -0.51
C PRO A 8 -32.55 11.31 -0.64
N GLN A 9 -32.92 12.60 -0.61
CA GLN A 9 -31.98 13.72 -0.70
C GLN A 9 -30.97 13.79 0.46
N ASN A 10 -31.22 13.10 1.56
CA ASN A 10 -30.33 13.06 2.71
C ASN A 10 -29.36 11.87 2.65
N PHE A 11 -29.60 10.89 1.78
CA PHE A 11 -28.84 9.64 1.74
C PHE A 11 -27.58 9.76 0.89
N ARG A 12 -26.44 9.30 1.42
CA ARG A 12 -25.14 9.39 0.75
C ARG A 12 -24.63 8.02 0.28
N LEU A 13 -25.14 7.52 -0.84
CA LEU A 13 -24.80 6.20 -1.39
C LEU A 13 -23.29 5.96 -1.59
N ALA A 14 -22.56 6.97 -2.08
CA ALA A 14 -21.16 6.82 -2.50
C ALA A 14 -20.13 7.00 -1.37
N SER A 15 -20.57 7.18 -0.13
CA SER A 15 -19.68 7.49 1.00
C SER A 15 -19.94 6.55 2.18
N ASN A 16 -18.92 6.33 3.02
CA ASN A 16 -19.07 5.61 4.29
C ASN A 16 -20.21 6.16 5.20
N TRP A 17 -20.62 7.42 5.01
CA TRP A 17 -21.75 8.05 5.70
C TRP A 17 -23.08 7.35 5.41
N GLY A 18 -23.30 6.88 4.18
CA GLY A 18 -24.51 6.12 3.83
C GLY A 18 -24.63 4.83 4.65
N ALA A 19 -23.50 4.17 4.93
CA ALA A 19 -23.45 2.96 5.74
C ALA A 19 -23.92 3.27 7.18
N MET A 20 -23.46 4.40 7.74
CA MET A 20 -23.90 4.87 9.06
C MET A 20 -25.40 5.22 9.09
N GLU A 21 -25.87 5.95 8.08
CA GLU A 21 -27.28 6.35 7.94
C GLU A 21 -28.21 5.13 7.88
N SER A 22 -27.84 4.12 7.09
CA SER A 22 -28.64 2.90 6.91
C SER A 22 -28.59 2.02 8.16
N ASN A 23 -27.42 1.87 8.78
CA ASN A 23 -27.28 1.16 10.05
C ASN A 23 -28.15 1.80 11.16
N GLY A 24 -28.13 3.13 11.28
CA GLY A 24 -28.97 3.86 12.23
C GLY A 24 -30.48 3.71 11.94
N LEU A 25 -30.87 3.75 10.67
CA LEU A 25 -32.27 3.53 10.26
C LEU A 25 -32.74 2.10 10.59
N TYR A 26 -31.88 1.09 10.38
CA TYR A 26 -32.18 -0.29 10.75
C TYR A 26 -32.37 -0.43 12.26
N HIS A 27 -31.49 0.17 13.06
CA HIS A 27 -31.62 0.17 14.52
C HIS A 27 -32.93 0.77 14.99
N LEU A 28 -33.36 1.90 14.42
CA LEU A 28 -34.67 2.49 14.73
C LEU A 28 -35.82 1.55 14.38
N GLY A 29 -35.76 0.90 13.22
CA GLY A 29 -36.80 -0.02 12.76
C GLY A 29 -36.89 -1.30 13.59
N VAL A 30 -35.79 -1.80 14.15
CA VAL A 30 -35.81 -3.00 14.99
C VAL A 30 -36.14 -2.68 16.45
N MET A 31 -35.52 -1.64 17.01
CA MET A 31 -35.62 -1.33 18.45
C MET A 31 -36.90 -0.59 18.83
N LEU A 32 -37.60 0.00 17.87
CA LEU A 32 -38.87 0.73 18.09
C LEU A 32 -39.97 0.18 17.17
N PRO A 33 -40.35 -1.11 17.30
CA PRO A 33 -41.24 -1.79 16.38
C PRO A 33 -42.69 -1.26 16.40
N GLU A 34 -43.07 -0.47 17.41
CA GLU A 34 -44.42 0.08 17.59
C GLU A 34 -44.73 1.23 16.64
N PHE A 35 -43.72 1.84 16.02
CA PHE A 35 -43.93 2.85 14.99
C PHE A 35 -44.53 2.22 13.73
N LYS A 36 -45.56 2.88 13.19
CA LYS A 36 -46.23 2.45 11.93
C LYS A 36 -45.24 2.22 10.78
N ASP A 37 -44.19 3.02 10.72
CA ASP A 37 -43.19 2.97 9.64
C ASP A 37 -41.98 2.06 9.96
N ALA A 38 -41.94 1.40 11.13
CA ALA A 38 -40.77 0.62 11.55
C ALA A 38 -40.41 -0.50 10.56
N GLY A 39 -41.41 -1.18 9.99
CA GLY A 39 -41.20 -2.18 8.93
C GLY A 39 -40.55 -1.59 7.68
N LEU A 40 -41.07 -0.45 7.20
CA LEU A 40 -40.52 0.27 6.05
C LEU A 40 -39.09 0.75 6.30
N TRP A 41 -38.77 1.20 7.51
CA TRP A 41 -37.42 1.60 7.90
C TRP A 41 -36.44 0.42 7.81
N ARG A 42 -36.83 -0.77 8.30
CA ARG A 42 -36.00 -1.98 8.21
C ARG A 42 -35.74 -2.39 6.76
N GLU A 43 -36.79 -2.46 5.94
CA GLU A 43 -36.69 -2.83 4.53
C GLU A 43 -35.79 -1.85 3.76
N THR A 44 -36.00 -0.55 3.95
CA THR A 44 -35.21 0.51 3.29
C THR A 44 -33.74 0.44 3.70
N ALA A 45 -33.46 0.23 4.99
CA ALA A 45 -32.11 0.13 5.49
C ALA A 45 -31.37 -1.11 4.96
N VAL A 46 -32.03 -2.27 4.89
CA VAL A 46 -31.46 -3.50 4.29
C VAL A 46 -31.18 -3.28 2.80
N LYS A 47 -32.14 -2.74 2.05
CA LYS A 47 -31.97 -2.44 0.63
C LYS A 47 -30.77 -1.52 0.39
N ARG A 48 -30.70 -0.39 1.10
CA ARG A 48 -29.58 0.55 0.98
C ARG A 48 -28.25 -0.09 1.39
N THR A 49 -28.25 -0.95 2.41
CA THR A 49 -27.05 -1.68 2.84
C THR A 49 -26.50 -2.54 1.72
N MET A 50 -27.35 -3.29 1.02
CA MET A 50 -26.94 -4.11 -0.12
C MET A 50 -26.41 -3.24 -1.27
N GLU A 51 -27.16 -2.20 -1.66
CA GLU A 51 -26.73 -1.25 -2.70
C GLU A 51 -25.37 -0.61 -2.40
N MET A 52 -25.11 -0.30 -1.12
CA MET A 52 -23.81 0.27 -0.72
C MET A 52 -22.69 -0.74 -0.72
N ILE A 53 -22.94 -2.00 -0.35
CA ILE A 53 -21.89 -3.01 -0.42
C ILE A 53 -21.51 -3.26 -1.88
N ASP A 54 -22.50 -3.37 -2.77
CA ASP A 54 -22.26 -3.47 -4.22
C ASP A 54 -21.46 -2.28 -4.76
N TYR A 55 -21.76 -1.07 -4.27
CA TYR A 55 -21.12 0.14 -4.78
C TYR A 55 -19.74 0.42 -4.15
N GLN A 56 -19.56 0.16 -2.85
CA GLN A 56 -18.42 0.60 -2.06
C GLN A 56 -17.44 -0.52 -1.71
N VAL A 57 -17.75 -1.79 -2.01
CA VAL A 57 -16.86 -2.92 -1.69
C VAL A 57 -16.54 -3.66 -2.98
N TYR A 58 -15.25 -3.77 -3.29
CA TYR A 58 -14.77 -4.53 -4.42
C TYR A 58 -15.02 -6.03 -4.24
N PRO A 59 -15.06 -6.81 -5.33
CA PRO A 59 -15.18 -8.27 -5.26
C PRO A 59 -14.09 -8.96 -4.43
N ASP A 60 -12.91 -8.34 -4.27
CA ASP A 60 -11.83 -8.85 -3.41
C ASP A 60 -11.96 -8.46 -1.92
N GLY A 61 -13.05 -7.77 -1.55
CA GLY A 61 -13.43 -7.42 -0.19
C GLY A 61 -12.95 -6.03 0.26
N ALA A 62 -12.08 -5.36 -0.50
CA ALA A 62 -11.61 -4.04 -0.13
C ALA A 62 -12.72 -2.99 -0.26
N GLN A 63 -12.75 -2.00 0.64
CA GLN A 63 -13.66 -0.87 0.50
C GLN A 63 -13.01 0.17 -0.42
N THR A 64 -13.78 0.77 -1.32
CA THR A 64 -13.29 1.55 -2.46
C THR A 64 -12.56 2.84 -2.08
N GLU A 65 -12.59 3.30 -0.83
CA GLU A 65 -11.77 4.44 -0.37
C GLU A 65 -10.28 4.03 -0.22
N LEU A 66 -9.97 2.74 -0.21
CA LEU A 66 -8.61 2.20 -0.08
C LEU A 66 -7.86 2.76 1.14
N ALA A 67 -8.60 3.11 2.18
CA ALA A 67 -8.09 3.53 3.48
C ALA A 67 -8.49 2.46 4.51
N PRO A 68 -7.56 1.62 5.04
CA PRO A 68 -7.88 0.50 5.93
C PRO A 68 -8.69 0.88 7.18
N GLY A 69 -8.51 2.10 7.69
CA GLY A 69 -9.29 2.64 8.81
C GLY A 69 -10.75 2.86 8.44
N TYR A 70 -11.02 3.38 7.24
CA TYR A 70 -12.35 3.63 6.71
C TYR A 70 -13.05 2.37 6.21
N HIS A 71 -12.31 1.39 5.66
CA HIS A 71 -12.83 0.04 5.47
C HIS A 71 -13.47 -0.47 6.77
N GLY A 72 -12.79 -0.29 7.90
CA GLY A 72 -13.29 -0.73 9.22
C GLY A 72 -14.51 0.03 9.70
N VAL A 73 -14.67 1.30 9.30
CA VAL A 73 -15.88 2.08 9.56
C VAL A 73 -17.06 1.48 8.78
N SER A 74 -16.89 1.20 7.49
CA SER A 74 -17.93 0.60 6.66
C SER A 74 -18.28 -0.81 7.15
N LEU A 75 -17.28 -1.67 7.40
CA LEU A 75 -17.48 -3.02 7.94
C LEU A 75 -18.30 -3.01 9.23
N ARG A 76 -18.00 -2.11 10.17
CA ARG A 76 -18.76 -2.02 11.44
C ARG A 76 -20.22 -1.65 11.23
N ASN A 77 -20.52 -0.78 10.27
CA ASN A 77 -21.89 -0.36 10.00
C ASN A 77 -22.70 -1.46 9.33
N PHE A 78 -22.12 -2.16 8.36
CA PHE A 78 -22.76 -3.33 7.76
C PHE A 78 -22.95 -4.47 8.78
N LEU A 79 -21.92 -4.72 9.59
CA LEU A 79 -21.98 -5.73 10.67
C LEU A 79 -23.07 -5.42 11.71
N GLY A 80 -23.34 -4.13 11.97
CA GLY A 80 -24.42 -3.69 12.85
C GLY A 80 -25.79 -4.21 12.40
N VAL A 81 -26.08 -4.14 11.09
CA VAL A 81 -27.33 -4.66 10.51
C VAL A 81 -27.43 -6.18 10.70
N MET A 82 -26.39 -6.93 10.34
CA MET A 82 -26.37 -8.39 10.47
C MET A 82 -26.53 -8.85 11.92
N ARG A 83 -25.82 -8.22 12.86
CA ARG A 83 -25.90 -8.58 14.29
C ARG A 83 -27.28 -8.31 14.87
N LEU A 84 -27.85 -7.14 14.58
CA LEU A 84 -29.15 -6.78 15.10
C LEU A 84 -30.26 -7.64 14.50
N ALA A 85 -30.14 -8.02 13.23
CA ALA A 85 -31.05 -8.95 12.57
C ALA A 85 -31.06 -10.31 13.29
N ARG A 86 -29.87 -10.92 13.47
CA ARG A 86 -29.71 -12.21 14.16
C ARG A 86 -30.21 -12.18 15.61
N ALA A 87 -29.97 -11.09 16.34
CA ALA A 87 -30.39 -10.94 17.73
C ALA A 87 -31.91 -10.81 17.91
N ASN A 88 -32.66 -10.55 16.84
CA ASN A 88 -34.11 -10.36 16.86
C ASN A 88 -34.84 -11.33 15.91
N ASP A 89 -34.19 -12.42 15.50
CA ASP A 89 -34.73 -13.44 14.59
C ASP A 89 -35.26 -12.85 13.26
N LEU A 90 -34.63 -11.77 12.78
CA LEU A 90 -34.97 -11.13 11.51
C LEU A 90 -34.08 -11.64 10.38
N THR A 91 -34.67 -11.74 9.18
CA THR A 91 -33.97 -12.16 7.98
C THR A 91 -33.26 -10.99 7.30
N VAL A 92 -32.11 -11.30 6.71
CA VAL A 92 -31.37 -10.43 5.78
C VAL A 92 -31.07 -11.24 4.51
N PRO A 93 -30.72 -10.59 3.38
CA PRO A 93 -30.34 -11.29 2.16
C PRO A 93 -29.24 -12.33 2.41
N GLU A 94 -29.35 -13.49 1.73
CA GLU A 94 -28.50 -14.66 1.97
C GLU A 94 -27.02 -14.40 1.66
N ASP A 95 -26.74 -13.61 0.62
CA ASP A 95 -25.39 -13.23 0.18
C ASP A 95 -24.73 -12.17 1.07
N PHE A 96 -25.48 -11.54 1.98
CA PHE A 96 -24.94 -10.47 2.84
C PHE A 96 -23.82 -10.98 3.76
N ALA A 97 -23.95 -12.20 4.31
CA ALA A 97 -22.91 -12.79 5.14
C ALA A 97 -21.61 -13.02 4.36
N GLN A 98 -21.70 -13.54 3.14
CA GLN A 98 -20.53 -13.78 2.28
C GLN A 98 -19.80 -12.47 1.93
N ARG A 99 -20.54 -11.39 1.67
CA ARG A 99 -19.95 -10.08 1.41
C ARG A 99 -19.20 -9.52 2.63
N LEU A 100 -19.76 -9.71 3.83
CA LEU A 100 -19.08 -9.36 5.07
C LEU A 100 -17.83 -10.21 5.29
N GLU A 101 -17.89 -11.51 4.97
CA GLU A 101 -16.74 -12.41 5.04
C GLU A 101 -15.57 -11.89 4.18
N GLY A 102 -15.85 -11.49 2.93
CA GLY A 102 -14.85 -10.90 2.04
C GLY A 102 -14.18 -9.65 2.64
N MET A 103 -14.93 -8.82 3.35
CA MET A 103 -14.37 -7.65 4.04
C MET A 103 -13.46 -8.05 5.22
N PHE A 104 -13.77 -9.10 5.97
CA PHE A 104 -12.83 -9.64 6.97
C PHE A 104 -11.59 -10.25 6.32
N ASP A 105 -11.77 -10.92 5.20
CA ASP A 105 -10.69 -11.54 4.44
C ASP A 105 -9.70 -10.51 3.89
N TYR A 106 -10.18 -9.33 3.46
CA TYR A 106 -9.34 -8.18 3.14
C TYR A 106 -8.38 -7.83 4.29
N TYR A 107 -8.87 -7.74 5.54
CA TYR A 107 -7.99 -7.46 6.67
C TYR A 107 -6.92 -8.51 6.90
N LEU A 108 -7.20 -9.77 6.56
CA LEU A 108 -6.26 -10.87 6.75
C LEU A 108 -5.13 -10.74 5.73
N LYS A 109 -5.49 -10.49 4.47
CA LYS A 109 -4.56 -10.29 3.34
C LYS A 109 -3.59 -9.14 3.58
N ILE A 110 -4.09 -7.99 4.04
CA ILE A 110 -3.25 -6.79 4.20
C ILE A 110 -2.48 -6.74 5.53
N ALA A 111 -2.76 -7.64 6.47
CA ALA A 111 -2.19 -7.55 7.81
C ALA A 111 -0.66 -7.63 7.77
N ASP A 112 -0.01 -6.66 8.43
CA ASP A 112 1.43 -6.67 8.64
C ASP A 112 1.82 -7.77 9.66
N PRO A 113 3.13 -8.05 9.85
CA PRO A 113 3.60 -9.05 10.81
C PRO A 113 3.12 -8.82 12.26
N ASP A 114 2.68 -7.63 12.63
CA ASP A 114 2.15 -7.33 13.97
C ASP A 114 0.62 -7.54 14.09
N LEU A 115 -0.01 -8.09 13.05
CA LEU A 115 -1.48 -8.16 12.92
C LEU A 115 -2.10 -6.77 13.05
N ARG A 116 -1.57 -5.84 12.27
CA ARG A 116 -2.07 -4.48 12.13
C ARG A 116 -2.33 -4.14 10.67
N THR A 117 -3.17 -3.14 10.44
CA THR A 117 -3.34 -2.57 9.13
C THR A 117 -2.08 -1.78 8.72
N PRO A 118 -1.75 -1.75 7.43
CA PRO A 118 -0.80 -0.76 6.91
C PRO A 118 -1.39 0.65 7.11
N ASN A 119 -0.51 1.65 7.26
CA ASN A 119 -0.91 3.05 7.43
C ASN A 119 -0.96 3.81 6.09
N LEU A 120 -1.60 3.20 5.09
CA LEU A 120 -1.84 3.80 3.78
C LEU A 120 -3.01 4.78 3.83
N ASN A 121 -2.96 5.81 2.99
CA ASN A 121 -4.02 6.80 2.88
C ASN A 121 -4.36 7.40 4.26
N ASP A 122 -5.59 7.90 4.48
CA ASP A 122 -5.98 8.38 5.82
C ASP A 122 -6.25 7.24 6.81
N SER A 123 -5.26 6.38 7.03
CA SER A 123 -5.31 5.31 8.04
C SER A 123 -4.06 5.29 8.90
N GLY A 124 -4.27 5.02 10.18
CA GLY A 124 -3.19 4.63 11.09
C GLY A 124 -2.93 3.13 11.03
N SER A 125 -1.88 2.68 11.71
CA SER A 125 -1.64 1.25 11.92
C SER A 125 -2.52 0.74 13.06
N GLY A 126 -3.73 0.26 12.76
CA GLY A 126 -4.68 -0.25 13.75
C GLY A 126 -4.60 -1.77 13.88
N SER A 127 -4.81 -2.32 15.08
CA SER A 127 -4.82 -3.77 15.25
C SER A 127 -6.06 -4.41 14.61
N VAL A 128 -5.87 -5.49 13.85
CA VAL A 128 -6.98 -6.25 13.22
C VAL A 128 -7.61 -7.28 14.16
N ILE A 129 -6.99 -7.56 15.32
CA ILE A 129 -7.42 -8.59 16.29
C ILE A 129 -8.89 -8.41 16.71
N GLY A 130 -9.29 -7.16 17.00
CA GLY A 130 -10.66 -6.87 17.40
C GLY A 130 -11.68 -7.14 16.31
N GLN A 131 -11.30 -6.99 15.04
CA GLN A 131 -12.16 -7.34 13.91
C GLN A 131 -12.27 -8.84 13.77
N PHE A 132 -11.16 -9.59 13.86
CA PHE A 132 -11.22 -11.04 13.76
C PHE A 132 -11.99 -11.72 14.88
N ARG A 133 -11.97 -11.19 16.11
CA ARG A 133 -12.86 -11.69 17.18
C ARG A 133 -14.34 -11.58 16.79
N ARG A 134 -14.71 -10.47 16.14
CA ARG A 134 -16.07 -10.29 15.60
C ARG A 134 -16.34 -11.18 14.39
N GLY A 135 -15.32 -11.44 13.57
CA GLY A 135 -15.39 -12.35 12.44
C GLY A 135 -15.65 -13.79 12.88
N VAL A 136 -14.95 -14.30 13.89
CA VAL A 136 -15.14 -15.64 14.45
C VAL A 136 -16.54 -15.86 14.99
N GLU A 137 -17.20 -14.83 15.54
CA GLU A 137 -18.60 -14.91 15.96
C GLU A 137 -19.57 -15.14 14.78
N LEU A 138 -19.22 -14.65 13.57
CA LEU A 138 -20.05 -14.80 12.38
C LEU A 138 -19.67 -16.03 11.54
N PHE A 139 -18.38 -16.39 11.53
CA PHE A 139 -17.74 -17.39 10.68
C PHE A 139 -16.86 -18.33 11.54
N PRO A 140 -17.45 -19.14 12.44
CA PRO A 140 -16.70 -20.00 13.36
C PRO A 140 -15.85 -21.07 12.65
N GLU A 141 -16.18 -21.41 11.41
CA GLU A 141 -15.44 -22.34 10.55
C GLU A 141 -14.11 -21.77 10.04
N ARG A 142 -13.96 -20.44 9.98
CA ARG A 142 -12.73 -19.77 9.52
C ARG A 142 -11.62 -19.85 10.57
N GLN A 143 -10.85 -20.95 10.51
CA GLN A 143 -9.76 -21.20 11.45
C GLN A 143 -8.61 -20.19 11.33
N ASP A 144 -8.45 -19.55 10.18
CA ASP A 144 -7.55 -18.42 9.95
C ASP A 144 -8.03 -17.12 10.63
N PHE A 145 -9.34 -16.89 10.69
CA PHE A 145 -9.89 -15.80 11.50
C PHE A 145 -9.66 -16.07 12.99
N LEU A 146 -9.85 -17.32 13.44
CA LEU A 146 -9.52 -17.70 14.81
C LEU A 146 -8.03 -17.50 15.11
N TRP A 147 -7.16 -17.84 14.15
CA TRP A 147 -5.72 -17.63 14.27
C TRP A 147 -5.33 -16.16 14.45
N ALA A 148 -5.88 -15.26 13.64
CA ALA A 148 -5.63 -13.84 13.81
C ALA A 148 -6.24 -13.30 15.12
N ALA A 149 -7.48 -13.72 15.47
CA ALA A 149 -8.16 -13.32 16.70
C ALA A 149 -7.42 -13.74 17.98
N GLU A 150 -6.78 -14.90 17.95
CA GLU A 150 -6.02 -15.48 19.07
C GLU A 150 -4.52 -15.17 19.03
N ARG A 151 -4.10 -14.22 18.19
CA ARG A 151 -2.69 -13.83 18.06
C ARG A 151 -1.79 -15.04 17.80
N ARG A 152 -2.20 -15.87 16.83
CA ARG A 152 -1.48 -17.06 16.35
C ARG A 152 -1.43 -18.25 17.33
N ARG A 153 -2.17 -18.20 18.45
CA ARG A 153 -2.13 -19.26 19.48
C ARG A 153 -3.09 -20.43 19.23
N LYS A 154 -4.13 -20.23 18.42
CA LYS A 154 -5.18 -21.21 18.09
C LYS A 154 -5.57 -21.05 16.63
N GLY A 155 -6.32 -21.98 16.06
CA GLY A 155 -6.69 -21.93 14.64
C GLY A 155 -5.52 -22.28 13.72
N THR A 156 -5.67 -22.01 12.43
CA THR A 156 -4.69 -22.33 11.39
C THR A 156 -4.17 -21.06 10.73
N GLU A 157 -2.88 -21.01 10.46
CA GLU A 157 -2.28 -19.92 9.70
C GLU A 157 -2.89 -19.83 8.28
N PRO A 158 -2.97 -18.64 7.65
CA PRO A 158 -3.45 -18.51 6.28
C PRO A 158 -2.56 -19.28 5.29
N GLU A 159 -3.17 -19.95 4.32
CA GLU A 159 -2.46 -20.83 3.38
C GLU A 159 -1.60 -20.08 2.34
N PHE A 160 -1.86 -18.79 2.13
CA PHE A 160 -1.13 -17.95 1.19
C PHE A 160 -0.01 -17.16 1.89
N LEU A 161 1.05 -16.85 1.15
CA LEU A 161 2.06 -15.88 1.55
C LEU A 161 1.86 -14.60 0.75
N SER A 162 2.56 -14.45 -0.36
CA SER A 162 2.38 -13.30 -1.22
C SER A 162 1.02 -13.34 -1.92
N TYR A 163 0.38 -12.20 -2.10
CA TYR A 163 -0.96 -12.10 -2.67
C TYR A 163 -1.14 -10.76 -3.38
N ALA A 164 -1.75 -10.77 -4.57
CA ALA A 164 -2.18 -9.56 -5.28
C ALA A 164 -3.71 -9.44 -5.20
N MET A 165 -4.20 -8.30 -4.72
CA MET A 165 -5.61 -7.97 -4.67
C MET A 165 -6.06 -7.38 -6.02
N PRO A 166 -6.88 -8.07 -6.83
CA PRO A 166 -7.07 -7.66 -8.22
C PRO A 166 -7.87 -6.37 -8.44
N TRP A 167 -8.59 -5.88 -7.43
CA TRP A 167 -9.41 -4.68 -7.53
C TRP A 167 -8.87 -3.54 -6.66
N ALA A 168 -8.43 -3.87 -5.45
CA ALA A 168 -7.74 -2.92 -4.59
C ALA A 168 -6.34 -2.55 -5.12
N GLY A 169 -5.75 -3.44 -5.93
CA GLY A 169 -4.41 -3.36 -6.49
C GLY A 169 -3.28 -3.30 -5.46
N TRP A 170 -3.50 -3.85 -4.27
CA TRP A 170 -2.42 -4.01 -3.29
C TRP A 170 -1.76 -5.37 -3.44
N VAL A 171 -0.44 -5.36 -3.50
CA VAL A 171 0.37 -6.57 -3.56
C VAL A 171 1.14 -6.71 -2.26
N MET A 172 0.84 -7.77 -1.52
CA MET A 172 1.58 -8.16 -0.33
C MET A 172 2.63 -9.19 -0.72
N MET A 173 3.89 -8.94 -0.35
CA MET A 173 5.02 -9.82 -0.59
C MET A 173 5.60 -10.24 0.76
N ARG A 174 5.43 -11.51 1.16
CA ARG A 174 5.77 -11.95 2.52
C ARG A 174 6.50 -13.29 2.57
N SER A 175 7.40 -13.40 3.53
CA SER A 175 8.25 -14.60 3.76
C SER A 175 7.53 -15.69 4.56
N ASP A 176 6.85 -15.31 5.64
CA ASP A 176 6.07 -16.18 6.52
C ASP A 176 5.07 -15.34 7.34
N TRP A 177 4.20 -15.95 8.16
CA TRP A 177 3.22 -15.24 9.00
C TRP A 177 3.69 -14.94 10.44
N SER A 178 4.95 -15.21 10.77
CA SER A 178 5.51 -14.90 12.09
C SER A 178 5.56 -13.39 12.33
N SER A 179 5.73 -12.99 13.60
CA SER A 179 5.90 -11.57 13.96
C SER A 179 7.22 -10.96 13.49
N LYS A 180 8.15 -11.78 12.97
CA LYS A 180 9.45 -11.33 12.45
C LYS A 180 9.54 -11.40 10.92
N ALA A 181 8.44 -11.77 10.26
CA ALA A 181 8.39 -11.91 8.82
C ALA A 181 8.87 -10.64 8.10
N ASN A 182 9.58 -10.85 7.00
CA ASN A 182 9.77 -9.84 5.98
C ASN A 182 8.48 -9.73 5.17
N TYR A 183 7.96 -8.51 5.09
CA TYR A 183 6.69 -8.13 4.47
C TYR A 183 6.89 -6.80 3.75
N LEU A 184 6.55 -6.76 2.46
CA LEU A 184 6.42 -5.52 1.70
C LEU A 184 5.00 -5.42 1.16
N LEU A 185 4.39 -4.25 1.29
CA LEU A 185 3.18 -3.89 0.55
C LEU A 185 3.60 -2.95 -0.58
N PHE A 186 3.15 -3.27 -1.80
CA PHE A 186 3.28 -2.42 -2.99
C PHE A 186 1.89 -1.96 -3.44
N ASP A 187 1.72 -0.64 -3.58
CA ASP A 187 0.46 -0.04 -4.04
C ASP A 187 0.43 0.09 -5.56
N ALA A 188 -0.17 -0.91 -6.21
CA ALA A 188 -0.52 -0.94 -7.62
C ALA A 188 -2.02 -0.59 -7.85
N GLY A 189 -2.69 -0.04 -6.83
CA GLY A 189 -4.11 0.22 -6.82
C GLY A 189 -4.56 1.39 -7.70
N PRO A 190 -5.87 1.50 -7.96
CA PRO A 190 -6.44 2.77 -8.38
C PRO A 190 -6.24 3.80 -7.26
N PHE A 191 -6.44 5.07 -7.57
CA PHE A 191 -6.28 6.14 -6.58
C PHE A 191 -7.23 5.97 -5.38
N GLY A 192 -8.42 5.37 -5.56
CA GLY A 192 -9.48 5.21 -4.56
C GLY A 192 -10.71 6.12 -4.77
N SER A 193 -11.66 6.13 -3.85
CA SER A 193 -12.87 6.98 -3.93
C SER A 193 -12.93 8.10 -2.89
N GLY A 194 -12.02 8.10 -1.91
CA GLY A 194 -11.92 9.11 -0.86
C GLY A 194 -10.78 8.80 0.09
N HIS A 195 -10.33 9.78 0.88
CA HIS A 195 -9.24 9.62 1.87
C HIS A 195 -7.83 9.33 1.34
N GLN A 196 -7.60 9.66 0.07
CA GLN A 196 -6.48 9.20 -0.73
C GLN A 196 -5.30 10.18 -0.68
N HIS A 197 -4.09 9.66 -0.84
CA HIS A 197 -2.85 10.42 -0.93
C HIS A 197 -2.25 10.29 -2.33
N GLU A 198 -1.34 11.19 -2.72
CA GLU A 198 -0.60 11.12 -4.00
C GLU A 198 0.58 10.14 -3.88
N ASP A 199 0.27 8.87 -3.58
CA ASP A 199 1.18 7.82 -3.14
C ASP A 199 1.27 6.61 -4.10
N LYS A 200 0.71 6.73 -5.32
CA LYS A 200 0.68 5.63 -6.29
C LYS A 200 2.08 5.07 -6.54
N LEU A 201 2.17 3.75 -6.65
CA LEU A 201 3.42 2.97 -6.72
C LEU A 201 4.26 3.01 -5.44
N GLY A 202 3.70 3.48 -4.33
CA GLY A 202 4.32 3.50 -3.01
C GLY A 202 4.64 2.09 -2.49
N ILE A 203 5.60 2.03 -1.56
CA ILE A 203 5.95 0.80 -0.87
C ILE A 203 6.05 1.03 0.64
N LEU A 204 5.61 0.04 1.41
CA LEU A 204 5.83 -0.07 2.86
C LEU A 204 6.57 -1.37 3.14
N LEU A 205 7.59 -1.32 4.00
CA LEU A 205 8.41 -2.51 4.31
C LEU A 205 8.49 -2.73 5.82
N HIS A 206 8.20 -3.96 6.24
CA HIS A 206 8.36 -4.46 7.60
C HIS A 206 9.28 -5.69 7.58
N ALA A 207 10.23 -5.74 8.50
CA ALA A 207 11.13 -6.88 8.64
C ALA A 207 11.58 -7.03 10.09
N PHE A 208 11.80 -8.26 10.52
CA PHE A 208 12.34 -8.57 11.85
C PHE A 208 11.56 -7.93 13.02
N GLY A 209 10.24 -7.75 12.85
CA GLY A 209 9.37 -7.15 13.88
C GLY A 209 9.40 -5.63 13.94
N LYS A 210 9.95 -4.94 12.92
CA LYS A 210 9.96 -3.49 12.82
C LYS A 210 9.53 -3.02 11.42
N ARG A 211 8.72 -1.98 11.36
CA ARG A 211 8.50 -1.21 10.11
C ARG A 211 9.76 -0.43 9.79
N LEU A 212 10.35 -0.66 8.61
CA LEU A 212 11.61 -0.06 8.17
C LEU A 212 11.39 1.07 7.16
N ILE A 213 10.49 0.87 6.19
CA ILE A 213 9.99 1.92 5.29
C ILE A 213 8.55 2.22 5.68
N SER A 214 8.22 3.49 5.85
CA SER A 214 6.94 3.94 6.37
C SER A 214 6.22 4.89 5.42
N GLU A 215 4.93 5.05 5.68
CA GLU A 215 4.03 6.01 5.07
C GLU A 215 3.74 7.19 6.02
N CYS A 216 3.32 8.34 5.48
CA CYS A 216 2.86 9.49 6.29
C CYS A 216 1.52 9.19 6.99
N GLY A 217 0.70 8.31 6.42
CA GLY A 217 -0.60 7.93 6.96
C GLY A 217 -1.49 9.12 7.35
N VAL A 218 -2.33 8.92 8.36
CA VAL A 218 -3.30 9.95 8.78
C VAL A 218 -2.66 11.09 9.59
N TYR A 219 -2.97 12.31 9.19
CA TYR A 219 -2.73 13.54 9.95
C TYR A 219 -4.06 14.32 10.13
N ALA A 220 -4.06 15.34 11.00
CA ALA A 220 -5.19 16.24 11.23
C ALA A 220 -5.84 16.72 9.92
N TYR A 221 -7.17 16.71 9.87
CA TYR A 221 -7.94 17.14 8.70
C TYR A 221 -8.04 18.67 8.66
N ASP A 222 -6.92 19.32 8.35
CA ASP A 222 -6.80 20.78 8.28
C ASP A 222 -6.25 21.24 6.92
N THR A 223 -5.93 22.54 6.81
CA THR A 223 -5.31 23.15 5.63
C THR A 223 -3.85 23.51 5.86
N SER A 224 -3.18 22.85 6.82
CA SER A 224 -1.78 23.11 7.16
C SER A 224 -0.82 22.54 6.09
N GLN A 225 0.43 22.98 6.15
CA GLN A 225 1.50 22.39 5.34
C GLN A 225 1.75 20.91 5.67
N TRP A 226 1.45 20.49 6.91
CA TRP A 226 1.61 19.12 7.39
C TRP A 226 0.58 18.19 6.75
N ARG A 227 -0.68 18.63 6.68
CA ARG A 227 -1.70 17.89 5.93
C ARG A 227 -1.37 17.84 4.44
N ARG A 228 -0.94 18.96 3.85
CA ARG A 228 -0.48 18.96 2.45
C ARG A 228 0.71 18.03 2.21
N TYR A 229 1.62 17.90 3.17
CA TYR A 229 2.75 16.97 3.11
C TYR A 229 2.28 15.51 3.12
N CYS A 230 1.44 15.12 4.09
CA CYS A 230 0.96 13.74 4.14
C CYS A 230 0.06 13.35 2.97
N LEU A 231 -0.61 14.31 2.32
CA LEU A 231 -1.42 14.04 1.14
C LEU A 231 -0.61 13.97 -0.17
N SER A 232 0.66 14.38 -0.16
CA SER A 232 1.46 14.54 -1.37
C SER A 232 2.60 13.54 -1.44
N THR A 233 3.14 13.28 -2.63
CA THR A 233 4.20 12.29 -2.87
C THR A 233 5.40 12.41 -1.93
N ARG A 234 5.67 13.61 -1.39
CA ARG A 234 6.71 13.87 -0.37
C ARG A 234 6.52 13.09 0.93
N GLY A 235 5.31 12.63 1.24
CA GLY A 235 4.99 11.79 2.40
C GLY A 235 5.21 10.29 2.19
N HIS A 236 5.65 9.88 0.99
CA HIS A 236 5.57 8.48 0.55
C HIS A 236 6.87 7.99 -0.10
N SER A 237 7.02 6.68 -0.20
CA SER A 237 8.14 6.04 -0.89
C SER A 237 7.86 5.88 -2.38
N SER A 238 7.83 7.00 -3.12
CA SER A 238 7.51 7.03 -4.56
C SER A 238 8.40 8.05 -5.32
N VAL A 239 8.01 8.40 -6.54
CA VAL A 239 8.78 9.25 -7.46
C VAL A 239 8.10 10.59 -7.67
N ARG A 240 8.87 11.67 -7.58
CA ARG A 240 8.51 13.03 -8.00
C ARG A 240 9.21 13.35 -9.33
N MET A 241 8.63 14.27 -10.09
CA MET A 241 9.16 14.69 -11.39
C MET A 241 9.23 16.22 -11.45
N ASP A 242 10.38 16.77 -11.82
CA ASP A 242 10.59 18.23 -12.00
C ASP A 242 10.14 19.07 -10.78
N ASP A 243 10.46 18.59 -9.58
CA ASP A 243 10.03 19.16 -8.30
C ASP A 243 8.50 19.22 -8.11
N GLN A 244 7.76 18.36 -8.80
CA GLN A 244 6.30 18.22 -8.68
C GLN A 244 5.90 16.87 -8.08
N ASP A 245 4.85 16.90 -7.26
CA ASP A 245 4.17 15.71 -6.75
C ASP A 245 3.26 15.10 -7.83
N GLN A 246 2.87 13.84 -7.68
CA GLN A 246 1.86 13.20 -8.55
C GLN A 246 0.52 13.95 -8.46
N ASN A 247 -0.31 13.82 -9.49
CA ASN A 247 -1.64 14.45 -9.56
C ASN A 247 -2.75 13.48 -9.98
N CYS A 248 -2.88 12.36 -9.27
CA CYS A 248 -3.97 11.39 -9.44
C CYS A 248 -5.32 11.97 -8.98
N ARG A 249 -5.35 12.91 -8.02
CA ARG A 249 -6.60 13.47 -7.49
C ARG A 249 -7.48 14.15 -8.52
N ARG A 250 -6.88 14.73 -9.57
CA ARG A 250 -7.61 15.37 -10.67
C ARG A 250 -8.01 14.39 -11.77
N ASP A 251 -7.49 13.17 -11.77
CA ASP A 251 -7.72 12.13 -12.79
C ASP A 251 -8.83 11.16 -12.35
N ARG A 252 -10.09 11.63 -12.43
CA ARG A 252 -11.27 10.87 -11.95
C ARG A 252 -11.40 9.43 -12.49
N PRO A 253 -11.08 9.13 -13.76
CA PRO A 253 -11.09 7.74 -14.24
C PRO A 253 -10.16 6.80 -13.46
N GLN A 254 -9.10 7.32 -12.84
CA GLN A 254 -8.15 6.52 -12.05
C GLN A 254 -8.63 6.25 -10.62
N HIS A 255 -9.81 6.76 -10.22
CA HIS A 255 -10.30 6.64 -8.84
C HIS A 255 -10.75 5.22 -8.51
N ARG A 256 -11.27 4.47 -9.48
CA ARG A 256 -11.78 3.12 -9.22
C ARG A 256 -11.37 2.16 -10.31
N ALA A 257 -11.00 0.94 -9.90
CA ALA A 257 -10.90 -0.19 -10.80
C ALA A 257 -12.29 -0.50 -11.40
N GLU A 258 -12.34 -0.63 -12.72
CA GLU A 258 -13.52 -1.07 -13.48
C GLU A 258 -13.48 -2.58 -13.78
N GLU A 259 -12.28 -3.15 -13.81
CA GLU A 259 -12.01 -4.56 -14.01
C GLU A 259 -10.88 -5.03 -13.10
N ALA A 260 -10.76 -6.35 -12.94
CA ALA A 260 -9.69 -6.97 -12.18
C ALA A 260 -8.36 -6.93 -12.97
N ASP A 261 -7.29 -6.48 -12.32
CA ASP A 261 -5.91 -6.58 -12.84
C ASP A 261 -5.02 -7.26 -11.80
N VAL A 262 -4.18 -8.19 -12.24
CA VAL A 262 -3.21 -8.85 -11.36
C VAL A 262 -1.87 -8.11 -11.33
N HIS A 263 -1.72 -6.99 -12.04
CA HIS A 263 -0.55 -6.10 -11.96
C HIS A 263 0.78 -6.84 -12.22
N GLY A 264 0.77 -7.70 -13.25
CA GLY A 264 1.90 -8.55 -13.62
C GLY A 264 2.31 -9.57 -12.55
N PHE A 265 1.47 -9.85 -11.55
CA PHE A 265 1.81 -10.68 -10.40
C PHE A 265 2.32 -12.06 -10.78
N PHE A 266 3.40 -12.46 -10.14
CA PHE A 266 3.98 -13.79 -10.20
C PHE A 266 4.46 -14.18 -8.81
N ASP A 267 4.22 -15.42 -8.40
CA ASP A 267 4.73 -15.95 -7.14
C ASP A 267 5.29 -17.36 -7.31
N SER A 268 6.39 -17.62 -6.60
CA SER A 268 7.07 -18.91 -6.54
C SER A 268 7.74 -19.06 -5.16
N PRO A 269 8.25 -20.26 -4.81
CA PRO A 269 9.05 -20.42 -3.59
C PRO A 269 10.30 -19.54 -3.55
N ALA A 270 10.87 -19.17 -4.70
CA ALA A 270 12.12 -18.41 -4.80
C ALA A 270 11.91 -16.89 -4.91
N ALA A 271 10.81 -16.45 -5.52
CA ALA A 271 10.56 -15.03 -5.77
C ALA A 271 9.08 -14.69 -5.95
N THR A 272 8.72 -13.44 -5.62
CA THR A 272 7.45 -12.78 -5.97
C THR A 272 7.75 -11.55 -6.81
N TYR A 273 6.95 -11.27 -7.84
CA TYR A 273 7.06 -10.09 -8.68
C TYR A 273 5.69 -9.42 -8.86
N ALA A 274 5.68 -8.09 -8.94
CA ALA A 274 4.55 -7.30 -9.41
C ALA A 274 5.01 -5.98 -10.03
N ARG A 275 4.14 -5.36 -10.82
CA ARG A 275 4.40 -4.06 -11.45
C ARG A 275 3.12 -3.28 -11.69
N ASP A 276 3.22 -1.96 -11.67
CA ASP A 276 2.14 -1.09 -12.14
C ASP A 276 2.69 0.24 -12.67
N THR A 277 1.83 1.01 -13.34
CA THR A 277 2.18 2.24 -14.05
C THR A 277 1.33 3.42 -13.58
N HIS A 278 2.00 4.51 -13.19
CA HIS A 278 1.39 5.81 -12.94
C HIS A 278 1.34 6.63 -14.24
N VAL A 279 0.13 7.10 -14.58
CA VAL A 279 -0.20 7.83 -15.83
C VAL A 279 -0.95 9.15 -15.61
N SER A 280 -1.16 9.56 -14.36
CA SER A 280 -1.93 10.77 -14.03
C SER A 280 -1.11 12.05 -14.13
N GLY A 281 0.21 11.93 -14.23
CA GLY A 281 1.12 13.06 -14.40
C GLY A 281 1.47 13.76 -13.09
N TYR A 282 2.20 14.86 -13.21
CA TYR A 282 2.81 15.56 -12.07
C TYR A 282 2.49 17.06 -12.08
N GLY A 283 2.29 17.66 -10.91
CA GLY A 283 1.99 19.09 -10.75
C GLY A 283 0.54 19.47 -11.06
N ASP A 284 0.19 20.75 -10.90
CA ASP A 284 -1.15 21.30 -11.21
C ASP A 284 -1.01 22.56 -12.11
N PRO A 285 -1.38 22.51 -13.40
CA PRO A 285 -2.00 21.38 -14.11
C PRO A 285 -1.03 20.19 -14.28
N ALA A 286 -1.58 18.98 -14.42
CA ALA A 286 -0.79 17.75 -14.54
C ALA A 286 0.01 17.72 -15.84
N ASP A 287 1.34 17.63 -15.72
CA ASP A 287 2.25 17.27 -16.80
C ASP A 287 2.29 15.75 -16.96
N LYS A 288 1.75 15.26 -18.07
CA LYS A 288 1.69 13.83 -18.43
C LYS A 288 2.80 13.43 -19.42
N SER A 289 3.83 14.26 -19.60
CA SER A 289 4.93 13.93 -20.51
C SER A 289 5.74 12.72 -20.05
N VAL A 290 5.78 12.43 -18.75
CA VAL A 290 6.51 11.28 -18.20
C VAL A 290 5.55 10.22 -17.67
N THR A 291 5.69 9.00 -18.19
CA THR A 291 5.08 7.79 -17.62
C THR A 291 6.06 7.12 -16.66
N HIS A 292 5.57 6.67 -15.51
CA HIS A 292 6.36 5.97 -14.50
C HIS A 292 5.81 4.57 -14.27
N ARG A 293 6.62 3.54 -14.52
CA ARG A 293 6.33 2.16 -14.09
C ARG A 293 7.26 1.79 -12.95
N ARG A 294 6.70 1.19 -11.91
CA ARG A 294 7.48 0.53 -10.86
C ARG A 294 7.32 -0.98 -10.97
N ARG A 295 8.46 -1.69 -10.89
CA ARG A 295 8.55 -3.14 -10.80
C ARG A 295 9.15 -3.49 -9.44
N VAL A 296 8.54 -4.42 -8.72
CA VAL A 296 9.02 -4.89 -7.43
C VAL A 296 9.23 -6.40 -7.51
N LEU A 297 10.47 -6.83 -7.27
CA LEU A 297 10.84 -8.24 -7.17
C LEU A 297 11.28 -8.53 -5.73
N PHE A 298 10.52 -9.35 -5.02
CA PHE A 298 10.91 -9.92 -3.74
C PHE A 298 11.60 -11.27 -3.98
N LEU A 299 12.90 -11.31 -3.72
CA LEU A 299 13.72 -12.51 -3.73
C LEU A 299 13.68 -13.12 -2.33
N LYS A 300 12.93 -14.20 -2.21
CA LYS A 300 12.59 -14.76 -0.91
C LYS A 300 13.85 -15.31 -0.21
N PRO A 301 13.94 -15.16 1.13
CA PRO A 301 13.00 -14.48 2.02
C PRO A 301 13.37 -13.02 2.33
N ASP A 302 14.42 -12.43 1.74
CA ASP A 302 15.16 -11.35 2.38
C ASP A 302 15.65 -10.18 1.51
N LEU A 303 15.45 -10.22 0.19
CA LEU A 303 15.94 -9.16 -0.70
C LEU A 303 14.82 -8.61 -1.57
N TYR A 304 14.80 -7.30 -1.77
CA TYR A 304 13.84 -6.66 -2.66
C TYR A 304 14.58 -5.84 -3.70
N LEU A 305 14.25 -6.03 -4.97
CA LEU A 305 14.70 -5.19 -6.06
C LEU A 305 13.53 -4.34 -6.53
N VAL A 306 13.64 -3.02 -6.35
CA VAL A 306 12.68 -2.03 -6.81
C VAL A 306 13.25 -1.34 -8.03
N VAL A 307 12.52 -1.34 -9.13
CA VAL A 307 12.96 -0.76 -10.40
C VAL A 307 11.93 0.26 -10.86
N ASP A 308 12.39 1.49 -11.11
CA ASP A 308 11.59 2.59 -11.63
C ASP A 308 11.99 2.82 -13.09
N ASP A 309 11.05 2.53 -14.01
CA ASP A 309 11.17 2.86 -15.43
C ASP A 309 10.41 4.15 -15.70
N LEU A 310 11.10 5.11 -16.31
CA LEU A 310 10.59 6.42 -16.66
C LEU A 310 10.72 6.60 -18.17
N ALA A 311 9.63 7.04 -18.81
CA ALA A 311 9.61 7.30 -20.23
C ALA A 311 8.96 8.66 -20.50
N ALA A 312 9.74 9.58 -21.06
CA ALA A 312 9.30 10.89 -21.52
C ALA A 312 8.82 10.80 -22.98
N THR A 313 7.64 11.36 -23.27
CA THR A 313 7.09 11.47 -24.63
C THR A 313 7.51 12.76 -25.33
N ASP A 314 8.30 13.61 -24.69
CA ASP A 314 8.83 14.85 -25.25
C ASP A 314 10.37 14.86 -25.24
N ALA A 315 10.95 15.96 -25.75
CA ALA A 315 12.40 16.13 -25.86
C ALA A 315 13.03 16.91 -24.70
N ARG A 316 12.27 17.24 -23.64
CA ARG A 316 12.78 18.02 -22.51
C ARG A 316 13.70 17.15 -21.65
N GLU A 317 14.65 17.81 -20.97
CA GLU A 317 15.33 17.19 -19.84
C GLU A 317 14.39 17.25 -18.64
N HIS A 318 14.17 16.10 -18.03
CA HIS A 318 13.38 15.92 -16.81
C HIS A 318 14.31 15.56 -15.65
N GLU A 319 13.91 15.90 -14.43
CA GLU A 319 14.56 15.48 -13.18
C GLU A 319 13.63 14.56 -12.38
N ALA A 320 14.03 13.30 -12.27
CA ALA A 320 13.37 12.33 -11.41
C ALA A 320 13.95 12.40 -10.00
N GLU A 321 13.07 12.40 -8.99
CA GLU A 321 13.45 12.26 -7.59
C GLU A 321 12.76 11.04 -6.98
N VAL A 322 13.54 10.03 -6.62
CA VAL A 322 13.05 8.84 -5.91
C VAL A 322 13.25 9.02 -4.41
N GLN A 323 12.20 8.77 -3.63
CA GLN A 323 12.24 8.90 -2.17
C GLN A 323 12.06 7.54 -1.47
N PHE A 324 12.82 7.33 -0.39
CA PHE A 324 12.56 6.29 0.60
C PHE A 324 12.39 6.90 2.00
N LEU A 325 11.17 6.85 2.56
CA LEU A 325 10.86 7.39 3.88
C LEU A 325 11.06 6.31 4.95
N LEU A 326 12.12 6.43 5.76
CA LEU A 326 12.49 5.37 6.71
C LEU A 326 11.92 5.64 8.09
N ASN A 327 11.52 4.57 8.77
CA ASN A 327 11.15 4.60 10.18
C ASN A 327 12.39 4.31 11.05
N ALA A 328 13.25 5.32 11.16
CA ALA A 328 14.50 5.28 11.92
C ALA A 328 14.80 6.66 12.54
N GLU A 329 15.66 6.70 13.55
CA GLU A 329 16.10 7.97 14.16
C GLU A 329 17.01 8.80 13.24
N GLY A 330 17.61 8.15 12.25
CA GLY A 330 18.43 8.78 11.23
C GLY A 330 18.90 7.77 10.19
N ALA A 331 19.66 8.25 9.23
CA ALA A 331 20.31 7.44 8.21
C ALA A 331 21.67 8.02 7.87
N ASP A 332 22.53 7.21 7.29
CA ASP A 332 23.85 7.61 6.80
C ASP A 332 23.96 7.31 5.30
N LEU A 333 24.61 8.21 4.56
CA LEU A 333 24.96 8.04 3.16
C LEU A 333 26.44 7.70 3.06
N GLY A 334 26.76 6.57 2.45
CA GLY A 334 28.12 6.11 2.18
C GLY A 334 28.51 6.23 0.71
N ASP A 335 29.63 5.59 0.38
CA ASP A 335 30.15 5.52 -0.98
C ASP A 335 29.14 4.90 -1.95
N GLY A 336 29.14 5.38 -3.19
CA GLY A 336 28.23 4.90 -4.23
C GLY A 336 26.75 5.20 -3.95
N HIS A 337 26.47 6.22 -3.11
CA HIS A 337 25.11 6.62 -2.73
C HIS A 337 24.33 5.56 -1.93
N VAL A 338 25.03 4.60 -1.32
CA VAL A 338 24.39 3.61 -0.44
C VAL A 338 23.86 4.32 0.80
N ALA A 339 22.57 4.16 1.11
CA ALA A 339 21.98 4.66 2.34
C ALA A 339 21.74 3.52 3.33
N ILE A 340 22.01 3.74 4.61
CA ILE A 340 21.74 2.78 5.68
C ILE A 340 21.00 3.49 6.81
N SER A 341 19.89 2.92 7.26
CA SER A 341 19.20 3.44 8.46
C SER A 341 20.07 3.25 9.70
N ARG A 342 20.18 4.28 10.54
CA ARG A 342 20.84 4.15 11.84
C ARG A 342 20.11 3.16 12.72
N HIS A 343 20.90 2.34 13.40
CA HIS A 343 20.42 1.27 14.25
C HIS A 343 21.47 0.99 15.33
N GLU A 344 21.01 0.51 16.47
CA GLU A 344 21.88 -0.11 17.47
C GLU A 344 22.24 -1.54 17.02
N PRO A 345 23.35 -2.12 17.53
CA PRO A 345 23.66 -3.52 17.32
C PRO A 345 22.45 -4.42 17.60
N ASP A 346 22.29 -5.46 16.77
CA ASP A 346 21.17 -6.41 16.80
C ASP A 346 19.76 -5.81 16.59
N GLN A 347 19.62 -4.52 16.27
CA GLN A 347 18.33 -3.93 15.89
C GLN A 347 18.09 -4.01 14.38
N PRO A 348 16.82 -4.19 13.94
CA PRO A 348 16.50 -4.19 12.52
C PRO A 348 16.81 -2.85 11.83
N ALA A 349 17.44 -2.97 10.67
CA ALA A 349 17.87 -1.87 9.82
C ALA A 349 17.58 -2.17 8.35
N ILE A 350 17.66 -1.15 7.50
CA ILE A 350 17.55 -1.27 6.05
C ILE A 350 18.72 -0.58 5.36
N GLY A 351 19.28 -1.27 4.39
CA GLY A 351 20.20 -0.72 3.40
C GLY A 351 19.48 -0.48 2.07
N ILE A 352 19.81 0.63 1.41
CA ILE A 352 19.31 0.99 0.08
C ILE A 352 20.52 1.16 -0.82
N ILE A 353 20.64 0.26 -1.80
CA ILE A 353 21.78 0.21 -2.71
C ILE A 353 21.30 0.56 -4.13
N PRO A 354 21.68 1.71 -4.69
CA PRO A 354 21.41 1.98 -6.09
C PRO A 354 22.26 1.07 -6.97
N LEU A 355 21.60 0.40 -7.93
CA LEU A 355 22.29 -0.36 -8.97
C LEU A 355 22.73 0.53 -10.14
N ARG A 356 22.44 1.83 -10.10
CA ARG A 356 22.87 2.80 -11.09
C ARG A 356 23.23 4.13 -10.44
N THR A 357 24.47 4.59 -10.63
CA THR A 357 25.03 5.76 -9.90
C THR A 357 25.53 6.89 -10.81
N ASP A 358 25.61 6.68 -12.12
CA ASP A 358 26.18 7.65 -13.07
C ASP A 358 25.38 8.95 -13.14
N GLY A 359 25.84 10.06 -12.54
CA GLY A 359 25.03 11.30 -12.51
C GLY A 359 23.80 11.20 -11.59
N LEU A 360 23.82 10.24 -10.66
CA LEU A 360 22.92 10.22 -9.52
C LEU A 360 23.41 11.22 -8.48
N ALA A 361 22.50 12.02 -7.92
CA ALA A 361 22.75 12.77 -6.70
C ALA A 361 21.90 12.16 -5.57
N SER A 362 22.37 12.30 -4.33
CA SER A 362 21.66 11.77 -3.16
C SER A 362 21.80 12.67 -1.96
N ARG A 363 20.75 12.78 -1.15
CA ARG A 363 20.77 13.46 0.14
C ARG A 363 19.76 12.83 1.10
N ILE A 364 19.89 13.14 2.39
CA ILE A 364 18.89 12.79 3.40
C ILE A 364 18.18 14.08 3.83
N ALA A 365 16.85 14.09 3.72
CA ALA A 365 16.00 15.10 4.33
C ALA A 365 15.45 14.56 5.64
N GLN A 366 15.59 15.30 6.74
CA GLN A 366 15.06 14.89 8.03
C GLN A 366 14.59 16.11 8.80
N GLY A 367 13.27 16.26 8.96
CA GLY A 367 12.70 17.40 9.66
C GLY A 367 12.77 18.73 8.90
N GLU A 368 12.90 18.72 7.57
CA GLU A 368 12.99 19.95 6.77
C GLU A 368 11.61 20.57 6.58
N THR A 369 11.45 21.87 6.82
CA THR A 369 10.19 22.59 6.57
C THR A 369 10.26 23.55 5.40
N GLU A 370 11.47 23.88 4.94
CA GLU A 370 11.74 24.85 3.86
C GLU A 370 12.71 24.23 2.84
N PRO A 371 12.55 24.50 1.53
CA PRO A 371 11.46 25.26 0.90
C PRO A 371 10.12 24.51 0.92
N MET A 372 10.15 23.23 1.31
CA MET A 372 8.96 22.38 1.43
C MET A 372 9.18 21.34 2.53
N VAL A 373 8.09 20.92 3.17
CA VAL A 373 8.13 19.90 4.22
C VAL A 373 8.66 18.56 3.68
N ARG A 374 9.68 17.98 4.33
CA ARG A 374 10.29 16.67 4.01
C ARG A 374 10.76 15.93 5.26
N GLY A 375 10.73 14.61 5.20
CA GLY A 375 11.33 13.75 6.21
C GLY A 375 10.57 13.80 7.54
N PHE A 376 9.29 13.42 7.50
CA PHE A 376 8.44 13.32 8.67
C PHE A 376 7.56 12.07 8.60
N ILE A 377 7.31 11.45 9.75
CA ILE A 377 6.34 10.34 9.90
C ILE A 377 5.33 10.66 11.02
N PRO A 378 4.14 10.04 11.01
CA PRO A 378 3.10 10.30 12.02
C PRO A 378 3.44 9.70 13.38
N LYS A 379 3.20 10.46 14.44
CA LYS A 379 3.28 10.04 15.84
C LYS A 379 1.94 10.26 16.55
N GLY A 380 0.95 9.46 16.19
CA GLY A 380 -0.44 9.64 16.63
C GLY A 380 -1.20 10.63 15.74
N PHE A 381 -2.38 11.07 16.21
CA PHE A 381 -3.19 12.05 15.49
C PHE A 381 -2.62 13.46 15.74
N GLU A 382 -2.46 14.26 14.68
CA GLU A 382 -1.98 15.67 14.72
C GLU A 382 -0.50 15.91 15.07
N LYS A 383 0.32 14.87 15.18
CA LYS A 383 1.76 15.04 15.41
C LYS A 383 2.57 14.30 14.37
N LEU A 384 3.52 15.00 13.78
CA LEU A 384 4.58 14.44 12.96
C LEU A 384 5.90 14.54 13.70
N GLU A 385 6.80 13.58 13.47
CA GLU A 385 8.17 13.62 13.98
C GLU A 385 9.19 13.49 12.86
N PRO A 386 10.36 14.16 12.97
CA PRO A 386 11.41 14.05 11.98
C PRO A 386 11.84 12.60 11.77
N ALA A 387 11.92 12.19 10.52
CA ALA A 387 12.38 10.88 10.09
C ALA A 387 13.19 11.03 8.79
N PRO A 388 14.22 10.19 8.57
CA PRO A 388 15.05 10.31 7.39
C PRO A 388 14.25 9.90 6.13
N ALA A 389 14.12 10.83 5.21
CA ALA A 389 13.76 10.57 3.82
C ALA A 389 15.04 10.57 2.98
N VAL A 390 15.41 9.41 2.45
CA VAL A 390 16.54 9.29 1.51
C VAL A 390 16.04 9.70 0.13
N LEU A 391 16.67 10.71 -0.45
CA LEU A 391 16.29 11.28 -1.74
C LEU A 391 17.40 11.02 -2.74
N TYR A 392 17.01 10.51 -3.90
CA TYR A 392 17.89 10.29 -5.03
C TYR A 392 17.39 11.05 -6.25
N THR A 393 18.21 11.95 -6.78
CA THR A 393 17.84 12.78 -7.94
C THR A 393 18.66 12.41 -9.16
N ARG A 394 18.00 12.41 -10.32
CA ARG A 394 18.67 12.19 -11.59
C ARG A 394 17.94 12.85 -12.75
N LYS A 395 18.73 13.52 -13.59
CA LYS A 395 18.28 14.08 -14.86
C LYS A 395 18.32 13.07 -16.00
N PHE A 396 17.36 13.17 -16.91
CA PHE A 396 17.27 12.31 -18.10
C PHE A 396 16.49 12.96 -19.24
N THR A 397 16.69 12.43 -20.45
CA THR A 397 15.88 12.66 -21.64
C THR A 397 15.46 11.30 -22.20
N GLY A 398 14.28 11.21 -22.81
CA GLY A 398 13.77 9.94 -23.34
C GLY A 398 13.45 8.94 -22.24
N GLN A 399 14.27 7.89 -22.06
CA GLN A 399 14.04 6.83 -21.07
C GLN A 399 15.10 6.80 -19.97
N LEU A 400 14.67 6.46 -18.76
CA LEU A 400 15.54 6.21 -17.62
C LEU A 400 15.03 5.01 -16.82
N THR A 401 15.90 4.03 -16.59
CA THR A 401 15.68 2.97 -15.59
C THR A 401 16.60 3.19 -14.40
N LEU A 402 16.00 3.32 -13.22
CA LEU A 402 16.66 3.36 -11.91
C LEU A 402 16.32 2.10 -11.15
N ALA A 403 17.25 1.59 -10.34
CA ALA A 403 17.02 0.37 -9.59
C ALA A 403 17.69 0.42 -8.22
N TRP A 404 16.99 -0.16 -7.24
CA TRP A 404 17.29 -0.09 -5.82
C TRP A 404 17.21 -1.49 -5.24
N LEU A 405 18.32 -1.98 -4.71
CA LEU A 405 18.29 -3.16 -3.86
C LEU A 405 18.00 -2.71 -2.43
N LEU A 406 16.86 -3.12 -1.89
CA LEU A 406 16.50 -2.93 -0.50
C LEU A 406 16.91 -4.19 0.27
N VAL A 407 17.73 -3.98 1.29
CA VAL A 407 18.32 -5.04 2.10
C VAL A 407 17.89 -4.81 3.55
N PRO A 408 16.78 -5.42 4.01
CA PRO A 408 16.52 -5.53 5.44
C PRO A 408 17.57 -6.42 6.09
N PHE A 409 18.11 -6.01 7.24
CA PHE A 409 19.04 -6.84 8.01
C PHE A 409 18.91 -6.60 9.52
N GLN A 410 19.37 -7.58 10.30
CA GLN A 410 19.48 -7.52 11.75
C GLN A 410 20.87 -8.05 12.13
N ALA A 411 21.89 -7.24 11.90
CA ALA A 411 23.30 -7.54 12.13
C ALA A 411 24.09 -6.23 12.21
N ASP A 412 25.33 -6.28 12.72
CA ASP A 412 26.19 -5.09 12.86
C ASP A 412 26.49 -4.36 11.55
N LYS A 413 26.47 -5.09 10.42
CA LYS A 413 26.78 -4.57 9.09
C LYS A 413 25.82 -5.13 8.07
N MET A 414 25.54 -4.33 7.05
CA MET A 414 24.76 -4.75 5.90
C MET A 414 25.42 -5.98 5.25
N PRO A 415 24.67 -7.08 5.04
CA PRO A 415 25.25 -8.37 4.64
C PRO A 415 25.41 -8.51 3.12
N VAL A 416 25.09 -7.47 2.35
CA VAL A 416 25.25 -7.44 0.89
C VAL A 416 26.26 -6.38 0.50
N ARG A 417 27.14 -6.69 -0.44
CA ARG A 417 28.14 -5.76 -0.96
C ARG A 417 28.14 -5.74 -2.48
N MET A 418 28.03 -4.55 -3.07
CA MET A 418 28.21 -4.37 -4.51
C MET A 418 29.62 -4.76 -4.93
N ALA A 419 29.72 -5.58 -5.97
CA ALA A 419 31.00 -5.98 -6.55
C ALA A 419 31.28 -5.16 -7.81
N THR A 420 30.38 -5.20 -8.79
CA THR A 420 30.49 -4.41 -10.02
C THR A 420 29.14 -3.88 -10.45
N THR A 421 29.17 -2.70 -11.08
CA THR A 421 28.03 -2.13 -11.77
C THR A 421 28.53 -1.59 -13.10
N LYS A 422 27.88 -1.96 -14.19
CA LYS A 422 28.20 -1.50 -15.53
C LYS A 422 26.93 -1.04 -16.25
N GLN A 423 26.93 0.22 -16.68
CA GLN A 423 25.90 0.78 -17.55
C GLN A 423 26.39 0.72 -19.00
N THR A 424 25.54 0.24 -19.91
CA THR A 424 25.86 0.18 -21.35
C THR A 424 24.55 0.30 -22.12
N ASP A 425 24.43 1.32 -22.98
CA ASP A 425 23.27 1.56 -23.84
C ASP A 425 21.91 1.50 -23.11
N GLY A 426 21.83 2.13 -21.93
CA GLY A 426 20.62 2.15 -21.10
C GLY A 426 20.40 0.89 -20.26
N ALA A 427 21.12 -0.20 -20.52
CA ALA A 427 21.10 -1.40 -19.70
C ALA A 427 21.99 -1.25 -18.46
N THR A 428 21.53 -1.81 -17.33
CA THR A 428 22.30 -1.94 -16.08
C THR A 428 22.62 -3.40 -15.83
N ASN A 429 23.92 -3.72 -15.77
CA ASN A 429 24.41 -5.03 -15.33
C ASN A 429 25.10 -4.86 -13.98
N ALA A 430 24.64 -5.58 -12.98
CA ALA A 430 25.16 -5.48 -11.63
C ALA A 430 25.52 -6.86 -11.09
N SER A 431 26.63 -6.94 -10.36
CA SER A 431 26.98 -8.10 -9.55
C SER A 431 27.22 -7.70 -8.10
N MET A 432 26.82 -8.57 -7.19
CA MET A 432 26.92 -8.34 -5.75
C MET A 432 27.23 -9.63 -5.01
N VAL A 433 27.89 -9.50 -3.87
CA VAL A 433 28.13 -10.60 -2.93
C VAL A 433 27.02 -10.56 -1.89
N LEU A 434 26.30 -11.68 -1.77
CA LEU A 434 25.19 -11.86 -0.83
C LEU A 434 25.70 -12.23 0.57
N ALA A 435 24.76 -12.28 1.54
CA ALA A 435 25.03 -12.73 2.91
C ALA A 435 25.65 -14.13 2.98
N THR A 436 25.31 -15.00 2.02
CA THR A 436 25.85 -16.36 1.89
C THR A 436 27.30 -16.40 1.41
N GLY A 437 27.85 -15.27 0.95
CA GLY A 437 29.13 -15.19 0.24
C GLY A 437 29.05 -15.51 -1.25
N GLU A 438 27.86 -15.89 -1.75
CA GLU A 438 27.64 -16.18 -3.17
C GLU A 438 27.44 -14.89 -3.98
N THR A 439 27.72 -14.98 -5.28
CA THR A 439 27.49 -13.88 -6.21
C THR A 439 26.07 -13.94 -6.76
N ALA A 440 25.39 -12.80 -6.77
CA ALA A 440 24.19 -12.57 -7.55
C ALA A 440 24.48 -11.64 -8.73
N GLU A 441 23.80 -11.90 -9.84
CA GLU A 441 23.84 -11.11 -11.07
C GLU A 441 22.45 -10.57 -11.39
N VAL A 442 22.41 -9.32 -11.83
CA VAL A 442 21.19 -8.62 -12.21
C VAL A 442 21.41 -7.96 -13.56
N HIS A 443 20.47 -8.17 -14.48
CA HIS A 443 20.41 -7.46 -15.75
C HIS A 443 19.09 -6.72 -15.87
N LEU A 444 19.17 -5.41 -16.14
CA LEU A 444 18.02 -4.52 -16.24
C LEU A 444 18.07 -3.71 -17.52
N THR A 445 16.95 -3.67 -18.21
CA THR A 445 16.63 -2.68 -19.24
C THR A 445 15.24 -2.09 -18.93
N PRO A 446 14.75 -1.10 -19.69
CA PRO A 446 13.38 -0.63 -19.54
C PRO A 446 12.33 -1.74 -19.65
N THR A 447 12.62 -2.81 -20.39
CA THR A 447 11.67 -3.91 -20.66
C THR A 447 12.09 -5.24 -20.02
N THR A 448 13.36 -5.43 -19.65
CA THR A 448 13.86 -6.71 -19.14
C THR A 448 14.29 -6.58 -17.69
N LEU A 449 13.95 -7.58 -16.88
CA LEU A 449 14.50 -7.78 -15.54
C LEU A 449 14.93 -9.23 -15.41
N THR A 450 16.22 -9.46 -15.15
CA THR A 450 16.72 -10.77 -14.73
C THR A 450 17.46 -10.69 -13.41
N TRP A 451 17.31 -11.74 -12.62
CA TRP A 451 18.10 -12.00 -11.42
C TRP A 451 18.60 -13.43 -11.46
N LYS A 452 19.85 -13.65 -11.07
CA LYS A 452 20.42 -14.98 -10.92
C LYS A 452 21.41 -15.03 -9.77
N ASP A 453 21.17 -15.94 -8.83
CA ASP A 453 22.16 -16.39 -7.84
C ASP A 453 22.16 -17.93 -7.76
N ALA A 454 22.85 -18.51 -6.78
CA ALA A 454 22.96 -19.96 -6.65
C ALA A 454 21.62 -20.67 -6.37
N THR A 455 20.67 -19.97 -5.75
CA THR A 455 19.42 -20.56 -5.25
C THR A 455 18.16 -19.98 -5.91
N ARG A 456 18.27 -18.79 -6.51
CA ARG A 456 17.16 -18.04 -7.10
C ARG A 456 17.49 -17.64 -8.54
N ALA A 457 16.53 -17.83 -9.43
CA ALA A 457 16.57 -17.32 -10.79
C ALA A 457 15.21 -16.72 -11.13
N PHE A 458 15.24 -15.54 -11.75
CA PHE A 458 14.03 -14.85 -12.21
C PHE A 458 14.33 -14.14 -13.54
N SER A 459 13.36 -14.16 -14.44
CA SER A 459 13.41 -13.41 -15.69
C SER A 459 12.01 -12.95 -16.05
N ARG A 460 11.89 -11.68 -16.44
CA ARG A 460 10.64 -11.09 -16.88
C ARG A 460 10.89 -10.07 -17.99
N GLU A 461 10.04 -10.13 -19.00
CA GLU A 461 9.91 -9.10 -20.01
C GLU A 461 8.61 -8.33 -19.79
N GLU A 462 8.69 -7.02 -20.00
CA GLU A 462 7.60 -6.06 -19.88
C GLU A 462 7.48 -5.27 -21.18
N PRO A 463 6.27 -4.81 -21.54
CA PRO A 463 6.09 -3.96 -22.72
C PRO A 463 6.90 -2.66 -22.60
N SER A 464 7.29 -2.08 -23.74
CA SER A 464 7.87 -0.74 -23.78
C SER A 464 6.88 0.28 -23.22
N LEU A 465 7.38 1.29 -22.51
CA LEU A 465 6.58 2.43 -22.08
C LEU A 465 6.46 3.50 -23.18
N LEU A 466 7.34 3.48 -24.18
CA LEU A 466 7.22 4.39 -25.32
C LEU A 466 6.23 3.82 -26.34
N PRO A 467 5.32 4.64 -26.89
CA PRO A 467 4.43 4.18 -27.95
C PRO A 467 5.22 3.92 -29.24
N GLY A 468 5.20 2.67 -29.72
CA GLY A 468 5.63 2.32 -31.09
C GLY A 468 6.90 1.47 -31.26
N ASP A 469 7.37 0.75 -30.23
CA ASP A 469 8.40 -0.30 -30.39
C ASP A 469 7.79 -1.70 -30.58
#